data_AF-A0A496B1A5-F1
#
_entry.id   AF-A0A496B1A5-F1
#
_cell.length_a   1.000
_cell.length_b   1.000
_cell.length_c   1.000
_cell.angle_alpha   90.00
_cell.angle_beta   90.00
_cell.angle_gamma   90.00
#
_symmetry.space_group_name_H-M   'P 1'
#
loop_
_entity.id
_entity.type
_entity.pdbx_description
1 polymer ?
#
loop_
_entity_poly.entity_id
_entity_poly.type
_entity_poly.pdbx_seq_one_letter_code
_entity_poly.pdbx_strand_id
1 'polypeptide(L)'
;MNEHFINIWVANSELGRIQSLREPIAKRREREGKTFDTSHPLVQAMIKGGKTGSKKGSPVDCLVIAPDFALMGRQMVNELREDCERRGLSRREYYLTFLKDALAGKEPGLGNIVLTREHPWQSVLDLFRTPTVENHQEWTVVTIDTTPFEKGGTLTIDIEIGREEGEAAFYLFDGDRVLSTTEDVPKDMLTWVWGEPGDTRQITHRFDRGQLFKLGVTGLWVKEEACINAFRTKISVSENQKESLEEKRPEPNEDIPNVPLSELNVLLDSAQLSQEILDVFRAPGEGYQDYTVVNIDATAFEGGGTLIIDVHVGSADTSGSFDLFDGNTELPTEGYPADALTSMWGIRPNQTGQIRHLFARGKVFKFGATGDWYGEKGQTNAFHAKISVEEN
;
A
#
# COMPACT_ATOMS: atom_id res chain seq x y z
N MET A 1 18.77 -28.03 5.31
CA MET A 1 17.79 -27.31 4.46
C MET A 1 17.13 -28.25 3.47
N ASN A 2 17.80 -28.78 2.43
CA ASN A 2 17.15 -29.58 1.36
C ASN A 2 16.29 -30.78 1.82
N GLU A 3 16.46 -31.30 3.03
CA GLU A 3 15.62 -32.36 3.62
C GLU A 3 14.22 -31.86 4.07
N HIS A 4 13.99 -30.55 4.09
CA HIS A 4 12.78 -29.91 4.63
C HIS A 4 12.12 -28.90 3.68
N PHE A 5 12.67 -28.65 2.48
CA PHE A 5 12.08 -27.71 1.51
C PHE A 5 11.55 -28.47 0.30
N ILE A 6 10.28 -28.20 -0.05
CA ILE A 6 9.69 -28.66 -1.30
C ILE A 6 9.71 -27.49 -2.28
N ASN A 7 10.43 -27.63 -3.40
CA ASN A 7 10.32 -26.70 -4.51
C ASN A 7 9.16 -27.15 -5.40
N ILE A 8 8.14 -26.31 -5.51
CA ILE A 8 6.96 -26.58 -6.32
C ILE A 8 6.76 -25.43 -7.30
N TRP A 9 6.47 -25.78 -8.55
CA TRP A 9 6.00 -24.82 -9.55
C TRP A 9 4.55 -25.12 -9.86
N VAL A 10 3.66 -24.15 -9.60
CA VAL A 10 2.23 -24.28 -9.92
C VAL A 10 1.87 -23.17 -10.90
N ALA A 11 1.25 -23.54 -12.02
CA ALA A 11 0.84 -22.57 -13.02
C ALA A 11 -0.25 -21.64 -12.44
N ASN A 12 -0.12 -20.33 -12.66
CA ASN A 12 -1.07 -19.31 -12.21
C ASN A 12 -2.51 -19.59 -12.64
N SER A 13 -2.67 -20.18 -13.82
CA SER A 13 -3.93 -20.66 -14.36
C SER A 13 -4.62 -21.61 -13.37
N GLU A 14 -3.92 -22.63 -12.86
CA GLU A 14 -4.49 -23.61 -11.93
C GLU A 14 -4.96 -23.02 -10.62
N LEU A 15 -4.28 -21.97 -10.15
CA LEU A 15 -4.61 -21.23 -8.95
C LEU A 15 -5.76 -20.20 -9.14
N GLY A 16 -6.32 -20.09 -10.36
CA GLY A 16 -7.42 -19.17 -10.66
C GLY A 16 -7.03 -17.68 -10.59
N ARG A 17 -5.72 -17.38 -10.69
CA ARG A 17 -5.18 -16.02 -10.57
C ARG A 17 -5.50 -15.12 -11.76
N ILE A 18 -5.64 -15.71 -12.95
CA ILE A 18 -5.93 -14.97 -14.19
C ILE A 18 -7.43 -15.10 -14.47
N GLN A 19 -8.18 -14.02 -14.31
CA GLN A 19 -9.65 -14.02 -14.43
C GLN A 19 -10.11 -14.56 -15.80
N SER A 20 -9.47 -14.12 -16.88
CA SER A 20 -9.77 -14.55 -18.26
C SER A 20 -9.54 -16.05 -18.50
N LEU A 21 -8.75 -16.72 -17.65
CA LEU A 21 -8.49 -18.16 -17.76
C LEU A 21 -9.39 -19.01 -16.85
N ARG A 22 -10.18 -18.43 -15.95
CA ARG A 22 -11.03 -19.19 -15.02
C ARG A 22 -12.02 -20.09 -15.76
N GLU A 23 -12.77 -19.54 -16.71
CA GLU A 23 -13.76 -20.29 -17.48
C GLU A 23 -13.12 -21.33 -18.43
N PRO A 24 -12.07 -21.00 -19.22
CA PRO A 24 -11.33 -22.01 -19.99
C PRO A 24 -10.82 -23.18 -19.16
N ILE A 25 -10.35 -22.92 -17.94
CA ILE A 25 -9.83 -23.95 -17.03
C ILE A 25 -10.96 -24.77 -16.43
N ALA A 26 -12.07 -24.14 -16.05
CA ALA A 26 -13.26 -24.86 -15.59
C ALA A 26 -13.74 -25.84 -16.68
N LYS A 27 -13.89 -25.38 -17.93
CA LYS A 27 -14.23 -26.23 -19.08
C LYS A 27 -13.20 -27.34 -19.32
N ARG A 28 -11.90 -27.06 -19.14
CA ARG A 28 -10.86 -28.09 -19.25
C ARG A 28 -11.01 -29.15 -18.14
N ARG A 29 -11.26 -28.74 -16.89
CA ARG A 29 -11.48 -29.65 -15.75
C ARG A 29 -12.68 -30.56 -15.96
N GLU A 30 -13.77 -30.02 -16.49
CA GLU A 30 -14.96 -30.79 -16.87
C GLU A 30 -14.63 -31.86 -17.93
N ARG A 31 -13.83 -31.51 -18.95
CA ARG A 31 -13.46 -32.43 -20.04
C ARG A 31 -12.46 -33.51 -19.62
N GLU A 32 -11.47 -33.15 -18.82
CA GLU A 32 -10.32 -34.02 -18.53
C GLU A 32 -10.50 -34.86 -17.25
N GLY A 33 -11.52 -34.57 -16.43
CA GLY A 33 -11.84 -35.31 -15.20
C GLY A 33 -10.79 -35.20 -14.09
N LYS A 34 -9.69 -34.47 -14.31
CA LYS A 34 -8.67 -34.15 -13.30
C LYS A 34 -8.91 -32.74 -12.80
N THR A 35 -9.49 -32.63 -11.61
CA THR A 35 -9.60 -31.35 -10.92
C THR A 35 -8.33 -31.11 -10.11
N PHE A 36 -7.65 -29.99 -10.39
CA PHE A 36 -6.66 -29.47 -9.46
C PHE A 36 -7.42 -29.04 -8.20
N ASP A 37 -7.18 -29.76 -7.09
CA ASP A 37 -7.89 -29.54 -5.84
C ASP A 37 -7.38 -28.25 -5.18
N THR A 38 -8.11 -27.17 -5.40
CA THR A 38 -7.82 -25.89 -4.76
C THR A 38 -8.11 -25.90 -3.27
N SER A 39 -8.85 -26.89 -2.75
CA SER A 39 -9.15 -26.99 -1.31
C SER A 39 -8.02 -27.62 -0.51
N HIS A 40 -7.03 -28.25 -1.17
CA HIS A 40 -5.89 -28.85 -0.49
C HIS A 40 -5.12 -27.80 0.35
N PRO A 41 -4.76 -28.07 1.62
CA PRO A 41 -4.12 -27.09 2.52
C PRO A 41 -2.86 -26.43 1.94
N LEU A 42 -1.99 -27.21 1.30
CA LEU A 42 -0.82 -26.67 0.58
C LEU A 42 -1.21 -25.64 -0.49
N VAL A 43 -2.25 -25.92 -1.27
CA VAL A 43 -2.71 -25.01 -2.34
C VAL A 43 -3.31 -23.75 -1.73
N GLN A 44 -4.05 -23.87 -0.63
CA GLN A 44 -4.55 -22.72 0.13
C GLN A 44 -3.41 -21.87 0.68
N ALA A 45 -2.32 -22.47 1.18
CA ALA A 45 -1.13 -21.74 1.60
C ALA A 45 -0.46 -20.99 0.43
N MET A 46 -0.43 -21.58 -0.77
CA MET A 46 0.08 -20.92 -1.97
C MET A 46 -0.83 -19.77 -2.47
N ILE A 47 -2.14 -19.95 -2.40
CA ILE A 47 -3.12 -18.91 -2.71
C ILE A 47 -2.98 -17.76 -1.71
N LYS A 48 -2.89 -18.08 -0.41
CA LYS A 48 -2.64 -17.11 0.66
C LYS A 48 -1.37 -16.32 0.40
N GLY A 49 -0.25 -17.01 0.13
CA GLY A 49 1.03 -16.36 -0.18
C GLY A 49 0.94 -15.41 -1.37
N GLY A 50 0.23 -15.79 -2.43
CA GLY A 50 -0.01 -14.91 -3.58
C GLY A 50 -0.90 -13.70 -3.29
N LYS A 51 -1.70 -13.73 -2.21
CA LYS A 51 -2.61 -12.65 -1.78
C LYS A 51 -2.03 -11.76 -0.66
N THR A 52 -0.91 -12.14 -0.04
CA THR A 52 -0.31 -11.44 1.11
C THR A 52 0.94 -10.67 0.73
N GLY A 53 1.12 -9.47 1.27
CA GLY A 53 2.27 -8.61 0.99
C GLY A 53 2.03 -7.63 -0.15
N SER A 54 3.07 -6.86 -0.46
CA SER A 54 3.03 -5.67 -1.33
C SER A 54 2.38 -5.91 -2.69
N LYS A 55 2.77 -6.99 -3.37
CA LYS A 55 2.39 -7.31 -4.75
C LYS A 55 1.53 -8.57 -4.81
N LYS A 56 0.22 -8.39 -4.72
CA LYS A 56 -0.78 -9.46 -4.81
C LYS A 56 -0.91 -9.92 -6.27
N GLY A 57 -0.53 -11.17 -6.56
CA GLY A 57 -0.69 -11.75 -7.90
C GLY A 57 0.60 -12.06 -8.67
N SER A 58 1.78 -11.82 -8.08
CA SER A 58 3.06 -12.15 -8.71
C SER A 58 3.13 -13.63 -9.19
N PRO A 59 3.58 -13.88 -10.44
CA PRO A 59 3.59 -15.21 -11.04
C PRO A 59 4.63 -16.15 -10.44
N VAL A 60 5.63 -15.63 -9.72
CA VAL A 60 6.75 -16.42 -9.21
C VAL A 60 7.13 -15.95 -7.81
N ASP A 61 6.68 -16.71 -6.81
CA ASP A 61 6.97 -16.51 -5.40
C ASP A 61 7.79 -17.70 -4.87
N CYS A 62 8.82 -17.41 -4.08
CA CYS A 62 9.42 -18.38 -3.18
C CYS A 62 8.64 -18.37 -1.88
N LEU A 63 7.89 -19.43 -1.61
CA LEU A 63 7.17 -19.60 -0.35
C LEU A 63 7.95 -20.53 0.57
N VAL A 64 8.01 -20.16 1.86
CA VAL A 64 8.44 -21.08 2.92
C VAL A 64 7.18 -21.57 3.61
N ILE A 65 6.93 -22.87 3.55
CA ILE A 65 5.72 -23.50 4.08
C ILE A 65 6.15 -24.61 5.04
N ALA A 66 5.60 -24.60 6.26
CA ALA A 66 5.83 -25.63 7.26
C ALA A 66 5.16 -26.96 6.88
N PRO A 67 5.56 -28.09 7.50
CA PRO A 67 4.95 -29.41 7.23
C PRO A 67 3.43 -29.48 7.49
N ASP A 68 2.90 -28.63 8.36
CA ASP A 68 1.47 -28.46 8.66
C ASP A 68 0.76 -27.48 7.71
N PHE A 69 1.44 -27.05 6.65
CA PHE A 69 0.98 -26.09 5.66
C PHE A 69 0.83 -24.64 6.14
N ALA A 70 1.41 -24.29 7.30
CA ALA A 70 1.52 -22.88 7.69
C ALA A 70 2.49 -22.13 6.75
N LEU A 71 2.06 -20.98 6.22
CA LEU A 71 2.90 -20.12 5.40
C LEU A 71 3.83 -19.29 6.30
N MET A 72 5.14 -19.54 6.22
CA MET A 72 6.17 -18.97 7.09
C MET A 72 6.97 -17.84 6.45
N GLY A 73 6.77 -17.55 5.17
CA GLY A 73 7.48 -16.49 4.47
C GLY A 73 7.22 -16.50 2.97
N ARG A 74 7.36 -15.33 2.36
CA ARG A 74 7.24 -15.12 0.92
C ARG A 74 8.40 -14.24 0.45
N GLN A 75 9.12 -14.67 -0.56
CA GLN A 75 10.05 -13.84 -1.29
C GLN A 75 9.65 -13.80 -2.75
N MET A 76 9.39 -12.61 -3.27
CA MET A 76 9.08 -12.46 -4.69
C MET A 76 10.37 -12.55 -5.48
N VAL A 77 10.36 -13.35 -6.54
CA VAL A 77 11.58 -13.53 -7.36
C VAL A 77 12.01 -12.21 -8.01
N ASN A 78 11.03 -11.39 -8.40
CA ASN A 78 11.25 -10.12 -9.08
C ASN A 78 11.81 -9.05 -8.13
N GLU A 79 11.49 -9.13 -6.84
CA GLU A 79 11.99 -8.19 -5.82
C GLU A 79 13.29 -8.65 -5.19
N LEU A 80 13.65 -9.94 -5.32
CA LEU A 80 14.85 -10.50 -4.73
C LEU A 80 16.07 -9.62 -5.01
N ARG A 81 16.26 -9.17 -6.25
CA ARG A 81 17.40 -8.30 -6.61
C ARG A 81 17.38 -6.98 -5.83
N GLU A 82 16.26 -6.28 -5.84
CA GLU A 82 16.13 -4.95 -5.23
C GLU A 82 16.25 -5.03 -3.71
N ASP A 83 15.65 -6.04 -3.08
CA ASP A 83 15.73 -6.26 -1.64
C ASP A 83 17.16 -6.51 -1.18
N CYS A 84 17.94 -7.24 -1.99
CA CYS A 84 19.35 -7.47 -1.74
C CYS A 84 20.15 -6.16 -1.80
N GLU A 85 19.93 -5.37 -2.86
CA GLU A 85 20.59 -4.08 -3.07
C GLU A 85 20.26 -3.11 -1.92
N ARG A 86 19.00 -3.01 -1.50
CA ARG A 86 18.56 -2.17 -0.36
C ARG A 86 19.24 -2.55 0.95
N ARG A 87 19.51 -3.84 1.18
CA ARG A 87 20.16 -4.33 2.41
C ARG A 87 21.69 -4.40 2.31
N GLY A 88 22.28 -4.03 1.17
CA GLY A 88 23.72 -4.17 0.94
C GLY A 88 24.21 -5.62 1.01
N LEU A 89 23.34 -6.59 0.69
CA LEU A 89 23.64 -8.02 0.74
C LEU A 89 23.73 -8.59 -0.68
N SER A 90 24.55 -9.62 -0.87
CA SER A 90 24.45 -10.43 -2.10
C SER A 90 23.12 -11.19 -2.14
N ARG A 91 22.67 -11.58 -3.34
CA ARG A 91 21.45 -12.38 -3.52
C ARG A 91 21.41 -13.65 -2.67
N ARG A 92 22.57 -14.28 -2.50
CA ARG A 92 22.70 -15.50 -1.70
C ARG A 92 22.59 -15.22 -0.20
N GLU A 93 23.21 -14.16 0.29
CA GLU A 93 23.17 -13.78 1.71
C GLU A 93 21.78 -13.32 2.12
N TYR A 94 21.14 -12.51 1.28
CA TYR A 94 19.77 -12.09 1.50
C TYR A 94 18.80 -13.28 1.49
N TYR A 95 18.87 -14.16 0.49
CA TYR A 95 17.98 -15.33 0.44
C TYR A 95 18.20 -16.27 1.63
N LEU A 96 19.46 -16.46 2.07
CA LEU A 96 19.75 -17.21 3.30
C LEU A 96 19.16 -16.52 4.53
N THR A 97 19.21 -15.20 4.60
CA THR A 97 18.61 -14.41 5.69
C THR A 97 17.09 -14.56 5.70
N PHE A 98 16.44 -14.42 4.54
CA PHE A 98 15.02 -14.69 4.35
C PHE A 98 14.62 -16.08 4.86
N LEU A 99 15.36 -17.12 4.49
CA LEU A 99 15.07 -18.48 4.95
C LEU A 99 15.26 -18.65 6.46
N LYS A 100 16.32 -18.07 7.03
CA LYS A 100 16.55 -18.09 8.49
C LYS A 100 15.44 -17.38 9.25
N ASP A 101 15.02 -16.22 8.76
CA ASP A 101 13.95 -15.42 9.35
C ASP A 101 12.61 -16.16 9.27
N ALA A 102 12.29 -16.76 8.11
CA ALA A 102 11.10 -17.60 7.96
C ALA A 102 11.11 -18.78 8.92
N LEU A 103 12.22 -19.53 9.00
CA LEU A 103 12.36 -20.67 9.93
C LEU A 103 12.36 -20.27 11.41
N ALA A 104 12.70 -19.02 11.72
CA ALA A 104 12.59 -18.44 13.05
C ALA A 104 11.17 -17.91 13.37
N GLY A 105 10.22 -18.06 12.45
CA GLY A 105 8.82 -17.62 12.63
C GLY A 105 8.59 -16.14 12.38
N LYS A 106 9.54 -15.42 11.75
CA LYS A 106 9.43 -13.96 11.52
C LYS A 106 8.58 -13.60 10.28
N GLU A 107 8.08 -14.59 9.55
CA GLU A 107 7.14 -14.38 8.44
C GLU A 107 7.58 -13.34 7.39
N PRO A 108 8.85 -13.36 6.92
CA PRO A 108 9.37 -12.33 6.02
C PRO A 108 8.58 -12.27 4.70
N GLY A 109 8.29 -11.05 4.25
CA GLY A 109 7.62 -10.74 2.98
C GLY A 109 6.12 -11.06 2.92
N LEU A 110 5.49 -11.37 4.06
CA LEU A 110 4.03 -11.51 4.17
C LEU A 110 3.29 -10.19 4.45
N GLY A 111 4.00 -9.05 4.43
CA GLY A 111 3.42 -7.74 4.77
C GLY A 111 3.37 -7.48 6.27
N ASN A 112 4.10 -8.27 7.07
CA ASN A 112 4.20 -8.08 8.51
C ASN A 112 5.09 -6.88 8.84
N ILE A 113 4.57 -5.99 9.66
CA ILE A 113 5.33 -4.95 10.34
C ILE A 113 5.89 -5.57 11.61
N VAL A 114 7.20 -5.47 11.82
CA VAL A 114 7.83 -5.85 13.10
C VAL A 114 8.31 -4.58 13.76
N LEU A 115 7.64 -4.19 14.85
CA LEU A 115 8.03 -3.01 15.63
C LEU A 115 9.02 -3.45 16.72
N THR A 116 10.15 -2.76 16.80
CA THR A 116 11.15 -3.00 17.86
C THR A 116 11.29 -1.77 18.75
N ARG A 117 12.03 -1.86 19.85
CA ARG A 117 12.28 -0.70 20.71
C ARG A 117 13.11 0.37 20.01
N GLU A 118 14.03 -0.04 19.16
CA GLU A 118 14.89 0.84 18.37
C GLU A 118 14.10 1.48 17.21
N HIS A 119 13.10 0.78 16.69
CA HIS A 119 12.22 1.23 15.61
C HIS A 119 10.76 1.00 16.03
N PRO A 120 10.22 1.82 16.96
CA PRO A 120 8.90 1.60 17.54
C PRO A 120 7.77 2.06 16.62
N TRP A 121 8.08 2.40 15.38
CA TRP A 121 7.10 2.81 14.39
C TRP A 121 7.51 2.39 12.98
N GLN A 122 6.52 2.21 12.11
CA GLN A 122 6.69 1.99 10.68
C GLN A 122 5.48 2.52 9.92
N SER A 123 5.69 3.00 8.70
CA SER A 123 4.59 3.38 7.80
C SER A 123 4.29 2.28 6.79
N VAL A 124 3.00 2.13 6.45
CA VAL A 124 2.52 1.27 5.37
C VAL A 124 1.68 2.09 4.42
N LEU A 125 1.85 1.86 3.12
CA LEU A 125 1.06 2.43 2.04
C LEU A 125 0.50 1.27 1.21
N ASP A 126 -0.81 1.10 1.22
CA ASP A 126 -1.49 -0.01 0.52
C ASP A 126 -2.85 0.46 0.00
N LEU A 127 -3.58 -0.44 -0.67
CA LEU A 127 -4.90 -0.22 -1.24
C LEU A 127 -5.95 -1.03 -0.49
N PHE A 128 -7.18 -0.52 -0.48
CA PHE A 128 -8.37 -1.32 -0.18
C PHE A 128 -9.33 -1.28 -1.36
N ARG A 129 -10.26 -2.23 -1.38
CA ARG A 129 -11.31 -2.33 -2.40
C ARG A 129 -12.66 -2.40 -1.72
N THR A 130 -13.67 -1.78 -2.31
CA THR A 130 -15.05 -2.09 -1.95
C THR A 130 -15.42 -3.46 -2.54
N PRO A 131 -16.12 -4.30 -1.78
CA PRO A 131 -16.49 -5.62 -2.24
C PRO A 131 -17.49 -5.52 -3.40
N THR A 132 -17.40 -6.44 -4.35
CA THR A 132 -18.32 -6.50 -5.52
C THR A 132 -19.61 -7.27 -5.24
N VAL A 133 -19.69 -7.94 -4.10
CA VAL A 133 -20.80 -8.81 -3.71
C VAL A 133 -21.33 -8.32 -2.36
N GLU A 134 -22.64 -8.13 -2.28
CA GLU A 134 -23.34 -7.75 -1.05
C GLU A 134 -22.98 -8.71 0.11
N ASN A 135 -22.69 -8.16 1.28
CA ASN A 135 -22.29 -8.90 2.49
C ASN A 135 -21.00 -9.74 2.35
N HIS A 136 -20.17 -9.46 1.34
CA HIS A 136 -18.81 -9.99 1.25
C HIS A 136 -17.81 -8.92 1.71
N GLN A 137 -16.75 -9.32 2.41
CA GLN A 137 -15.66 -8.40 2.77
C GLN A 137 -14.38 -8.79 2.04
N GLU A 138 -13.84 -7.84 1.28
CA GLU A 138 -12.50 -7.94 0.70
C GLU A 138 -11.50 -7.25 1.62
N TRP A 139 -10.66 -8.05 2.28
CA TRP A 139 -9.70 -7.57 3.26
C TRP A 139 -8.33 -7.27 2.63
N THR A 140 -7.82 -6.09 2.88
CA THR A 140 -6.38 -5.84 2.96
C THR A 140 -5.96 -6.01 4.42
N VAL A 141 -4.92 -6.81 4.68
CA VAL A 141 -4.51 -7.17 6.03
C VAL A 141 -3.06 -6.79 6.23
N VAL A 142 -2.80 -5.97 7.25
CA VAL A 142 -1.48 -5.64 7.74
C VAL A 142 -1.28 -6.35 9.07
N THR A 143 -0.35 -7.29 9.14
CA THR A 143 0.02 -7.94 10.40
C THR A 143 1.01 -7.05 11.14
N ILE A 144 0.79 -6.82 12.43
CA ILE A 144 1.63 -5.96 13.28
C ILE A 144 2.19 -6.81 14.40
N ASP A 145 3.49 -7.04 14.40
CA ASP A 145 4.22 -7.75 15.44
C ASP A 145 4.76 -6.76 16.48
N THR A 146 4.18 -6.83 17.68
CA THR A 146 4.60 -6.07 18.87
C THR A 146 5.25 -6.98 19.92
N THR A 147 5.59 -8.22 19.60
CA THR A 147 6.20 -9.17 20.53
C THR A 147 7.46 -8.66 21.23
N PRO A 148 8.31 -7.78 20.63
CA PRO A 148 9.44 -7.19 21.35
C PRO A 148 9.07 -6.31 22.56
N PHE A 149 7.80 -5.85 22.65
CA PHE A 149 7.30 -5.03 23.75
C PHE A 149 6.77 -5.89 24.90
N GLU A 150 7.64 -6.66 25.54
CA GLU A 150 7.29 -7.67 26.56
C GLU A 150 6.41 -7.15 27.72
N LYS A 151 6.52 -5.87 28.06
CA LYS A 151 5.75 -5.21 29.15
C LYS A 151 4.46 -4.55 28.68
N GLY A 152 4.07 -4.83 27.44
CA GLY A 152 2.94 -4.19 26.81
C GLY A 152 3.23 -2.75 26.41
N GLY A 153 2.18 -2.06 26.01
CA GLY A 153 2.25 -0.68 25.56
C GLY A 153 0.91 -0.19 25.02
N THR A 154 0.98 0.93 24.33
CA THR A 154 -0.13 1.48 23.56
C THR A 154 0.25 1.46 22.09
N LEU A 155 -0.48 0.68 21.31
CA LEU A 155 -0.43 0.65 19.85
C LEU A 155 -1.27 1.82 19.33
N THR A 156 -0.65 2.69 18.53
CA THR A 156 -1.31 3.80 17.85
C THR A 156 -1.12 3.64 16.34
N ILE A 157 -2.25 3.68 15.62
CA ILE A 157 -2.30 3.57 14.16
C ILE A 157 -2.93 4.85 13.66
N ASP A 158 -2.10 5.76 13.15
CA ASP A 158 -2.56 6.94 12.41
C ASP A 158 -2.87 6.52 10.98
N ILE A 159 -4.01 6.91 10.45
CA ILE A 159 -4.57 6.46 9.18
C ILE A 159 -4.89 7.68 8.34
N GLU A 160 -4.35 7.74 7.13
CA GLU A 160 -4.72 8.70 6.09
C GLU A 160 -5.40 7.92 4.96
N ILE A 161 -6.61 8.33 4.58
CA ILE A 161 -7.37 7.71 3.49
C ILE A 161 -7.13 8.51 2.22
N GLY A 162 -6.86 7.82 1.12
CA GLY A 162 -6.73 8.44 -0.20
C GLY A 162 -8.02 9.14 -0.62
N ARG A 163 -7.94 9.99 -1.64
CA ARG A 163 -9.04 10.89 -2.03
C ARG A 163 -9.96 10.31 -3.10
N GLU A 164 -9.62 9.16 -3.66
CA GLU A 164 -10.49 8.43 -4.58
C GLU A 164 -11.81 8.01 -3.95
N GLU A 165 -12.79 7.70 -4.79
CA GLU A 165 -14.05 7.18 -4.28
C GLU A 165 -13.87 5.89 -3.48
N GLY A 166 -14.54 5.80 -2.34
CA GLY A 166 -14.56 4.61 -1.48
C GLY A 166 -14.28 4.95 -0.03
N GLU A 167 -15.29 4.74 0.80
CA GLU A 167 -15.14 4.77 2.25
C GLU A 167 -14.44 3.50 2.74
N ALA A 168 -13.66 3.61 3.81
CA ALA A 168 -13.00 2.47 4.42
C ALA A 168 -13.37 2.29 5.89
N ALA A 169 -13.46 1.03 6.28
CA ALA A 169 -13.50 0.61 7.66
C ALA A 169 -12.17 -0.09 8.02
N PHE A 170 -11.56 0.36 9.11
CA PHE A 170 -10.29 -0.11 9.63
C PHE A 170 -10.53 -0.80 10.96
N TYR A 171 -10.21 -2.09 11.03
CA TYR A 171 -10.50 -2.95 12.16
C TYR A 171 -9.20 -3.51 12.73
N LEU A 172 -9.03 -3.40 14.04
CA LEU A 172 -7.91 -4.01 14.76
C LEU A 172 -8.37 -5.33 15.39
N PHE A 173 -7.60 -6.39 15.20
CA PHE A 173 -7.85 -7.72 15.76
C PHE A 173 -6.63 -8.27 16.48
N ASP A 174 -6.86 -9.23 17.37
CA ASP A 174 -5.79 -10.13 17.83
C ASP A 174 -5.22 -10.93 16.65
N GLY A 175 -3.90 -11.17 16.67
CA GLY A 175 -3.17 -11.77 15.56
C GLY A 175 -3.56 -13.23 15.24
N ASP A 176 -4.15 -13.96 16.18
CA ASP A 176 -4.62 -15.33 15.99
C ASP A 176 -6.02 -15.40 15.34
N ARG A 177 -6.73 -14.27 15.25
CA ARG A 177 -8.09 -14.22 14.70
C ARG A 177 -8.10 -14.48 13.20
N VAL A 178 -9.08 -15.26 12.78
CA VAL A 178 -9.42 -15.46 11.36
C VAL A 178 -10.45 -14.41 10.98
N LEU A 179 -10.15 -13.60 9.96
CA LEU A 179 -11.07 -12.57 9.48
C LEU A 179 -12.20 -13.23 8.70
N SER A 180 -13.43 -13.01 9.14
CA SER A 180 -14.62 -13.45 8.41
C SER A 180 -14.75 -12.67 7.12
N THR A 181 -15.18 -13.31 6.03
CA THR A 181 -15.46 -12.66 4.74
C THR A 181 -16.97 -12.51 4.48
N THR A 182 -17.82 -12.87 5.44
CA THR A 182 -19.28 -12.97 5.26
C THR A 182 -20.08 -12.29 6.36
N GLU A 183 -19.42 -11.61 7.30
CA GLU A 183 -20.10 -10.85 8.36
C GLU A 183 -20.01 -9.36 8.04
N ASP A 184 -21.12 -8.62 8.14
CA ASP A 184 -21.15 -7.18 7.87
C ASP A 184 -20.29 -6.38 8.84
N VAL A 185 -20.25 -6.79 10.11
CA VAL A 185 -19.38 -6.22 11.15
C VAL A 185 -18.73 -7.37 11.93
N PRO A 186 -17.39 -7.44 11.96
CA PRO A 186 -16.66 -8.45 12.72
C PRO A 186 -16.93 -8.32 14.23
N LYS A 187 -17.41 -9.38 14.87
CA LYS A 187 -17.73 -9.37 16.31
C LYS A 187 -16.51 -9.39 17.23
N ASP A 188 -15.40 -9.93 16.74
CA ASP A 188 -14.19 -10.18 17.52
C ASP A 188 -13.12 -9.07 17.35
N MET A 189 -13.52 -7.88 16.89
CA MET A 189 -12.60 -6.75 16.77
C MET A 189 -12.26 -6.16 18.14
N LEU A 190 -11.02 -5.73 18.30
CA LEU A 190 -10.53 -5.01 19.49
C LEU A 190 -11.04 -3.57 19.48
N THR A 191 -10.97 -2.92 18.33
CA THR A 191 -11.43 -1.55 18.08
C THR A 191 -11.44 -1.31 16.57
N TRP A 192 -12.14 -0.28 16.12
CA TRP A 192 -12.22 0.07 14.71
C TRP A 192 -12.49 1.56 14.53
N VAL A 193 -12.25 2.05 13.32
CA VAL A 193 -12.67 3.38 12.87
C VAL A 193 -13.17 3.29 11.44
N TRP A 194 -14.01 4.25 11.08
CA TRP A 194 -14.46 4.47 9.70
C TRP A 194 -14.00 5.85 9.24
N GLY A 195 -13.75 5.99 7.94
CA GLY A 195 -13.47 7.27 7.33
C GLY A 195 -13.83 7.32 5.86
N GLU A 196 -14.10 8.54 5.43
CA GLU A 196 -14.39 8.95 4.06
C GLU A 196 -13.09 9.26 3.31
N PRO A 197 -13.13 9.34 1.97
CA PRO A 197 -11.99 9.79 1.18
C PRO A 197 -11.38 11.10 1.66
N GLY A 198 -10.06 11.13 1.83
CA GLY A 198 -9.32 12.29 2.34
C GLY A 198 -9.30 12.46 3.87
N ASP A 199 -10.02 11.63 4.62
CA ASP A 199 -10.00 11.68 6.08
C ASP A 199 -8.65 11.28 6.68
N THR A 200 -8.37 11.83 7.86
CA THR A 200 -7.37 11.28 8.79
C THR A 200 -8.08 10.69 10.01
N ARG A 201 -7.76 9.45 10.34
CA ARG A 201 -8.34 8.70 11.48
C ARG A 201 -7.22 8.13 12.35
N GLN A 202 -7.58 7.71 13.55
CA GLN A 202 -6.62 7.09 14.48
C GLN A 202 -7.27 5.93 15.22
N ILE A 203 -6.57 4.79 15.29
CA ILE A 203 -6.88 3.71 16.21
C ILE A 203 -5.85 3.72 17.33
N THR A 204 -6.31 3.60 18.58
CA THR A 204 -5.44 3.40 19.74
C THR A 204 -5.89 2.17 20.52
N HIS A 205 -4.95 1.29 20.88
CA HIS A 205 -5.23 0.09 21.65
C HIS A 205 -4.13 -0.19 22.67
N ARG A 206 -4.52 -0.39 23.94
CA ARG A 206 -3.62 -0.78 25.02
C ARG A 206 -3.50 -2.29 25.10
N PHE A 207 -2.29 -2.78 25.33
CA PHE A 207 -2.01 -4.20 25.47
C PHE A 207 -1.01 -4.45 26.61
N ASP A 208 -1.18 -5.57 27.32
CA ASP A 208 -0.43 -5.86 28.56
C ASP A 208 0.92 -6.55 28.31
N ARG A 209 1.06 -7.22 27.17
CA ARG A 209 2.29 -7.91 26.75
C ARG A 209 2.40 -7.92 25.23
N GLY A 210 3.62 -7.92 24.72
CA GLY A 210 3.88 -7.99 23.29
C GLY A 210 3.16 -9.16 22.63
N GLN A 211 2.46 -8.88 21.53
CA GLN A 211 1.65 -9.85 20.80
C GLN A 211 1.53 -9.47 19.32
N LEU A 212 0.94 -10.35 18.53
CA LEU A 212 0.60 -10.06 17.15
C LEU A 212 -0.78 -9.39 17.09
N PHE A 213 -0.93 -8.40 16.22
CA PHE A 213 -2.21 -7.80 15.84
C PHE A 213 -2.41 -7.91 14.33
N LYS A 214 -3.66 -7.76 13.89
CA LYS A 214 -4.01 -7.58 12.48
C LYS A 214 -4.81 -6.29 12.33
N LEU A 215 -4.37 -5.42 11.44
CA LEU A 215 -5.17 -4.32 10.92
C LEU A 215 -5.84 -4.81 9.63
N GLY A 216 -7.14 -5.09 9.70
CA GLY A 216 -7.98 -5.40 8.55
C GLY A 216 -8.59 -4.12 7.99
N VAL A 217 -8.45 -3.90 6.68
CA VAL A 217 -9.02 -2.77 5.95
C VAL A 217 -9.96 -3.31 4.88
N THR A 218 -11.17 -2.79 4.82
CA THR A 218 -12.13 -3.13 3.76
C THR A 218 -12.92 -1.89 3.36
N GLY A 219 -13.29 -1.81 2.08
CA GLY A 219 -14.15 -0.74 1.60
C GLY A 219 -15.62 -1.01 1.94
N LEU A 220 -16.40 0.03 2.19
CA LEU A 220 -17.84 -0.13 2.42
C LEU A 220 -18.59 -0.26 1.09
N TRP A 221 -19.45 -1.27 0.98
CA TRP A 221 -20.35 -1.41 -0.17
C TRP A 221 -21.51 -0.42 -0.04
N VAL A 222 -21.37 0.76 -0.63
CA VAL A 222 -22.44 1.77 -0.71
C VAL A 222 -22.91 1.98 -2.15
N LYS A 223 -22.11 1.59 -3.15
CA LYS A 223 -22.37 1.81 -4.58
C LYS A 223 -22.35 0.50 -5.37
N GLU A 224 -23.07 0.47 -6.49
CA GLU A 224 -23.16 -0.69 -7.39
C GLU A 224 -21.81 -1.03 -8.07
N GLU A 225 -20.86 -0.09 -8.10
CA GLU A 225 -19.54 -0.27 -8.72
C GLU A 225 -18.45 -0.42 -7.66
N ALA A 226 -17.56 -1.40 -7.85
CA ALA A 226 -16.39 -1.56 -7.00
C ALA A 226 -15.39 -0.44 -7.26
N CYS A 227 -14.92 0.17 -6.18
CA CYS A 227 -13.90 1.20 -6.20
C CYS A 227 -12.65 0.74 -5.44
N ILE A 228 -11.54 1.38 -5.75
CA ILE A 228 -10.22 1.11 -5.18
C ILE A 228 -9.68 2.43 -4.69
N ASN A 229 -9.26 2.48 -3.44
CA ASN A 229 -8.68 3.68 -2.86
C ASN A 229 -7.44 3.30 -2.03
N ALA A 230 -6.56 4.27 -1.84
CA ALA A 230 -5.34 4.13 -1.07
C ALA A 230 -5.58 4.37 0.41
N PHE A 231 -4.68 3.85 1.23
CA PHE A 231 -4.49 4.32 2.58
C PHE A 231 -3.02 4.31 2.95
N ARG A 232 -2.62 5.29 3.74
CA ARG A 232 -1.32 5.31 4.43
C ARG A 232 -1.60 5.13 5.90
N THR A 233 -0.87 4.25 6.56
CA THR A 233 -0.88 4.16 8.01
C THR A 233 0.51 4.41 8.56
N LYS A 234 0.59 5.10 9.69
CA LYS A 234 1.76 5.12 10.56
C LYS A 234 1.41 4.34 11.81
N ILE A 235 2.09 3.22 12.00
CA ILE A 235 1.82 2.29 13.09
C ILE A 235 2.95 2.44 14.07
N SER A 236 2.64 2.73 15.33
CA SER A 236 3.62 3.00 16.38
C SER A 236 3.23 2.39 17.72
N VAL A 237 4.23 2.09 18.54
CA VAL A 237 4.04 1.62 19.91
C VAL A 237 4.75 2.55 20.87
N SER A 238 4.03 2.98 21.91
CA SER A 238 4.62 3.58 23.10
C SER A 238 4.61 2.56 24.23
N GLU A 239 5.77 2.29 24.84
CA GLU A 239 5.82 1.42 26.02
C GLU A 239 5.09 2.07 27.20
N ASN A 240 4.45 1.23 28.02
CA ASN A 240 3.94 1.65 29.31
C ASN A 240 5.15 2.03 30.19
N GLN A 241 5.59 3.29 30.12
CA GLN A 241 6.39 3.84 31.20
C GLN A 241 5.53 3.75 32.46
N LYS A 242 6.09 3.25 33.56
CA LYS A 242 5.44 3.38 34.87
C LYS A 242 5.23 4.88 35.09
N GLU A 243 4.05 5.39 34.78
CA GLU A 243 3.67 6.78 35.02
C GLU A 243 3.74 7.02 36.53
N SER A 244 4.79 7.70 36.97
CA SER A 244 4.63 8.71 38.01
C SER A 244 4.40 10.04 37.32
N LEU A 245 3.23 10.61 37.58
CA LEU A 245 2.78 11.99 37.37
C LEU A 245 2.00 12.29 36.08
N GLU A 246 0.77 12.73 36.35
CA GLU A 246 -0.22 13.32 35.46
C GLU A 246 0.35 14.52 34.69
N GLU A 247 0.15 14.54 33.37
CA GLU A 247 0.21 15.77 32.58
C GLU A 247 -1.10 15.96 31.82
N LYS A 248 -1.69 17.15 31.99
CA LYS A 248 -2.94 17.59 31.34
C LYS A 248 -2.72 17.81 29.85
N ARG A 249 -3.56 17.17 29.03
CA ARG A 249 -3.63 17.41 27.58
C ARG A 249 -4.35 18.74 27.26
N PRO A 250 -3.95 19.48 26.21
CA PRO A 250 -4.75 20.57 25.66
C PRO A 250 -5.83 20.04 24.70
N GLU A 251 -6.94 20.77 24.62
CA GLU A 251 -8.06 20.46 23.72
C GLU A 251 -7.75 20.85 22.27
N PRO A 252 -8.29 20.13 21.26
CA PRO A 252 -8.12 20.46 19.86
C PRO A 252 -8.99 21.65 19.47
N ASN A 253 -8.40 22.58 18.72
CA ASN A 253 -9.07 23.73 18.14
C ASN A 253 -9.60 23.32 16.76
N GLU A 254 -10.92 23.18 16.62
CA GLU A 254 -11.60 22.91 15.36
C GLU A 254 -11.93 24.23 14.65
N ASP A 255 -11.23 24.50 13.55
CA ASP A 255 -11.73 25.37 12.48
C ASP A 255 -10.85 25.14 11.22
N ILE A 256 -11.27 24.22 10.36
CA ILE A 256 -10.73 24.08 9.00
C ILE A 256 -11.90 24.28 8.02
N PRO A 257 -11.85 25.29 7.13
CA PRO A 257 -12.93 25.56 6.20
C PRO A 257 -13.01 24.48 5.12
N ASN A 258 -14.25 24.09 4.81
CA ASN A 258 -14.61 23.09 3.82
C ASN A 258 -14.47 23.68 2.40
N VAL A 259 -13.56 23.16 1.58
CA VAL A 259 -13.31 23.60 0.19
C VAL A 259 -13.92 22.59 -0.79
N PRO A 260 -14.62 23.01 -1.86
CA PRO A 260 -15.28 22.08 -2.78
C PRO A 260 -14.29 21.19 -3.53
N LEU A 261 -14.59 19.88 -3.53
CA LEU A 261 -13.89 18.82 -4.28
C LEU A 261 -14.22 18.89 -5.77
N SER A 262 -13.23 19.22 -6.60
CA SER A 262 -13.14 18.64 -7.97
C SER A 262 -11.74 18.68 -8.61
N GLU A 263 -10.71 19.28 -7.99
CA GLU A 263 -9.31 19.20 -8.47
C GLU A 263 -8.36 19.22 -7.26
N LEU A 264 -7.33 18.35 -7.22
CA LEU A 264 -6.33 18.37 -6.15
C LEU A 264 -5.49 19.65 -6.26
N ASN A 265 -5.70 20.61 -5.37
CA ASN A 265 -4.93 21.85 -5.33
C ASN A 265 -3.95 21.86 -4.15
N VAL A 266 -2.69 22.17 -4.45
CA VAL A 266 -1.60 22.38 -3.50
C VAL A 266 -1.25 23.84 -3.55
N LEU A 267 -1.37 24.54 -2.42
CA LEU A 267 -1.02 25.95 -2.31
C LEU A 267 0.28 26.05 -1.50
N LEU A 268 1.33 26.57 -2.13
CA LEU A 268 2.63 26.77 -1.49
C LEU A 268 2.91 28.26 -1.35
N ASP A 269 3.33 28.67 -0.15
CA ASP A 269 3.74 30.02 0.15
C ASP A 269 4.88 30.04 1.19
N SER A 270 5.36 31.22 1.56
CA SER A 270 6.44 31.37 2.54
C SER A 270 6.13 30.81 3.94
N ALA A 271 4.85 30.66 4.31
CA ALA A 271 4.42 30.06 5.57
C ALA A 271 4.27 28.53 5.43
N GLN A 272 3.91 28.05 4.24
CA GLN A 272 3.74 26.65 3.90
C GLN A 272 4.57 26.28 2.66
N LEU A 273 5.87 26.11 2.87
CA LEU A 273 6.82 25.72 1.82
C LEU A 273 6.65 24.28 1.34
N SER A 274 5.80 23.49 1.99
CA SER A 274 5.61 22.08 1.69
C SER A 274 4.20 21.58 2.00
N GLN A 275 3.71 20.66 1.19
CA GLN A 275 2.47 19.93 1.42
C GLN A 275 2.61 18.47 0.99
N GLU A 276 1.95 17.57 1.71
CA GLU A 276 1.88 16.15 1.38
C GLU A 276 0.54 15.78 0.75
N ILE A 277 0.56 14.81 -0.15
CA ILE A 277 -0.61 14.30 -0.87
C ILE A 277 -0.54 12.78 -0.90
N LEU A 278 -1.70 12.15 -0.76
CA LEU A 278 -1.89 10.72 -0.92
C LEU A 278 -3.03 10.51 -1.92
N ASP A 279 -2.75 9.79 -3.00
CA ASP A 279 -3.75 9.49 -4.01
C ASP A 279 -3.43 8.18 -4.77
N VAL A 280 -4.24 7.82 -5.77
CA VAL A 280 -3.97 6.69 -6.67
C VAL A 280 -3.65 7.15 -8.08
N PHE A 281 -3.03 6.27 -8.86
CA PHE A 281 -2.94 6.39 -10.30
C PHE A 281 -3.41 5.08 -10.96
N ARG A 282 -3.73 5.14 -12.26
CA ARG A 282 -4.19 4.01 -13.05
C ARG A 282 -3.31 3.79 -14.28
N ALA A 283 -3.03 2.52 -14.58
CA ALA A 283 -2.37 2.14 -15.83
C ALA A 283 -3.32 2.41 -17.00
N PRO A 284 -2.92 3.25 -17.98
CA PRO A 284 -3.80 3.69 -19.06
C PRO A 284 -3.97 2.61 -20.15
N GLY A 285 -3.05 1.66 -20.21
CA GLY A 285 -2.88 0.73 -21.32
C GLY A 285 -1.91 1.26 -22.38
N GLU A 286 -1.47 0.38 -23.26
CA GLU A 286 -0.42 0.66 -24.23
C GLU A 286 -0.74 1.87 -25.12
N GLY A 287 0.10 2.90 -25.06
CA GLY A 287 0.02 4.10 -25.89
C GLY A 287 -0.93 5.20 -25.38
N TYR A 288 -1.56 5.03 -24.23
CA TYR A 288 -2.49 6.00 -23.64
C TYR A 288 -1.91 6.65 -22.38
N GLN A 289 -2.58 7.69 -21.89
CA GLN A 289 -2.33 8.37 -20.62
C GLN A 289 -3.64 8.53 -19.84
N ASP A 290 -3.58 8.36 -18.52
CA ASP A 290 -4.73 8.48 -17.59
C ASP A 290 -4.21 9.13 -16.30
N TYR A 291 -3.99 10.44 -16.35
CA TYR A 291 -3.37 11.17 -15.26
C TYR A 291 -4.38 11.46 -14.13
N THR A 292 -4.01 11.07 -12.92
CA THR A 292 -4.44 11.74 -11.70
C THR A 292 -3.68 13.05 -11.58
N VAL A 293 -4.38 14.19 -11.53
CA VAL A 293 -3.77 15.52 -11.63
C VAL A 293 -3.80 16.25 -10.30
N VAL A 294 -2.63 16.74 -9.90
CA VAL A 294 -2.44 17.69 -8.80
C VAL A 294 -2.02 19.05 -9.37
N ASN A 295 -2.84 20.06 -9.19
CA ASN A 295 -2.47 21.45 -9.44
C ASN A 295 -1.60 21.97 -8.28
N ILE A 296 -0.49 22.60 -8.60
CA ILE A 296 0.44 23.19 -7.63
C ILE A 296 0.51 24.69 -7.89
N ASP A 297 -0.03 25.48 -6.98
CA ASP A 297 0.09 26.93 -6.98
C ASP A 297 1.34 27.37 -6.21
N ALA A 298 2.35 27.81 -6.95
CA ALA A 298 3.58 28.40 -6.44
C ALA A 298 3.68 29.90 -6.79
N THR A 299 2.55 30.59 -7.00
CA THR A 299 2.54 32.01 -7.40
C THR A 299 3.11 32.95 -6.34
N ALA A 300 3.09 32.56 -5.06
CA ALA A 300 3.67 33.33 -3.96
C ALA A 300 5.19 33.53 -4.08
N PHE A 301 5.90 32.68 -4.83
CA PHE A 301 7.35 32.73 -5.00
C PHE A 301 7.75 33.66 -6.17
N GLU A 302 7.54 34.97 -6.03
CA GLU A 302 7.77 35.94 -7.11
C GLU A 302 9.21 35.90 -7.69
N GLY A 303 10.21 35.63 -6.84
CA GLY A 303 11.62 35.48 -7.21
C GLY A 303 11.98 34.13 -7.84
N GLY A 304 10.99 33.26 -8.04
CA GLY A 304 11.21 31.88 -8.47
C GLY A 304 11.69 30.97 -7.33
N GLY A 305 12.12 29.78 -7.71
CA GLY A 305 12.62 28.77 -6.79
C GLY A 305 12.81 27.43 -7.48
N THR A 306 13.11 26.41 -6.70
CA THR A 306 13.16 25.02 -7.16
C THR A 306 11.98 24.26 -6.56
N LEU A 307 11.07 23.81 -7.42
CA LEU A 307 10.00 22.88 -7.05
C LEU A 307 10.61 21.49 -6.90
N ILE A 308 10.39 20.85 -5.76
CA ILE A 308 10.84 19.50 -5.43
C ILE A 308 9.62 18.66 -5.10
N ILE A 309 9.48 17.54 -5.81
CA ILE A 309 8.40 16.58 -5.62
C ILE A 309 9.04 15.23 -5.32
N ASP A 310 9.03 14.85 -4.06
CA ASP A 310 9.41 13.51 -3.61
C ASP A 310 8.19 12.61 -3.69
N VAL A 311 8.29 11.50 -4.43
CA VAL A 311 7.19 10.56 -4.62
C VAL A 311 7.56 9.21 -4.06
N HIS A 312 6.64 8.59 -3.35
CA HIS A 312 6.69 7.20 -2.93
C HIS A 312 5.54 6.43 -3.57
N VAL A 313 5.85 5.39 -4.34
CA VAL A 313 4.85 4.53 -4.97
C VAL A 313 4.44 3.43 -3.99
N GLY A 314 3.13 3.22 -3.88
CA GLY A 314 2.53 2.18 -3.06
C GLY A 314 2.92 0.77 -3.51
N SER A 315 2.36 -0.21 -2.80
CA SER A 315 2.87 -1.57 -2.87
C SER A 315 2.34 -2.38 -4.05
N ALA A 316 1.22 -1.97 -4.66
CA ALA A 316 0.49 -2.73 -5.67
C ALA A 316 1.29 -2.96 -6.96
N ASP A 317 0.87 -3.92 -7.80
CA ASP A 317 1.67 -4.48 -8.89
C ASP A 317 1.92 -3.58 -10.12
N THR A 318 1.48 -2.33 -10.12
CA THR A 318 1.73 -1.38 -11.22
C THR A 318 2.75 -0.30 -10.83
N SER A 319 3.68 -0.01 -11.74
CA SER A 319 4.69 1.03 -11.56
C SER A 319 4.10 2.41 -11.90
N GLY A 320 4.62 3.46 -11.28
CA GLY A 320 4.18 4.83 -11.50
C GLY A 320 5.04 5.58 -12.52
N SER A 321 4.40 6.45 -13.28
CA SER A 321 4.99 7.44 -14.16
C SER A 321 4.44 8.81 -13.78
N PHE A 322 5.32 9.78 -13.63
CA PHE A 322 5.00 11.09 -13.11
C PHE A 322 5.61 12.18 -13.96
N ASP A 323 4.78 13.16 -14.31
CA ASP A 323 5.13 14.22 -15.25
C ASP A 323 4.70 15.57 -14.66
N LEU A 324 5.60 16.55 -14.73
CA LEU A 324 5.32 17.93 -14.34
C LEU A 324 5.08 18.76 -15.60
N PHE A 325 3.97 19.49 -15.63
CA PHE A 325 3.59 20.37 -16.73
C PHE A 325 3.43 21.81 -16.26
N ASP A 326 3.44 22.75 -17.20
CA ASP A 326 2.97 24.11 -16.93
C ASP A 326 1.45 24.08 -16.63
N GLY A 327 0.98 24.97 -15.76
CA GLY A 327 -0.44 25.03 -15.38
C GLY A 327 -1.40 25.20 -16.57
N ASN A 328 -0.92 25.81 -17.66
CA ASN A 328 -1.75 26.03 -18.86
C ASN A 328 -1.62 24.91 -19.91
N THR A 329 -0.76 23.92 -19.70
CA THR A 329 -0.59 22.81 -20.65
C THR A 329 -1.84 21.93 -20.65
N GLU A 330 -2.32 21.59 -21.85
CA GLU A 330 -3.32 20.54 -22.06
C GLU A 330 -2.63 19.18 -21.92
N LEU A 331 -3.19 18.31 -21.08
CA LEU A 331 -2.54 17.04 -20.78
C LEU A 331 -2.77 16.05 -21.92
N PRO A 332 -1.72 15.40 -22.44
CA PRO A 332 -1.89 14.41 -23.50
C PRO A 332 -2.66 13.20 -22.95
N THR A 333 -3.60 12.68 -23.74
CA THR A 333 -4.31 11.42 -23.44
C THR A 333 -3.68 10.21 -24.14
N GLU A 334 -2.72 10.46 -25.04
CA GLU A 334 -2.06 9.44 -25.86
C GLU A 334 -0.59 9.79 -26.10
N GLY A 335 0.23 8.77 -26.27
CA GLY A 335 1.63 8.89 -26.65
C GLY A 335 2.54 9.43 -25.55
N TYR A 336 3.71 9.90 -25.98
CA TYR A 336 4.76 10.41 -25.12
C TYR A 336 4.46 11.87 -24.69
N PRO A 337 4.62 12.25 -23.42
CA PRO A 337 4.30 13.59 -22.93
C PRO A 337 5.37 14.62 -23.33
N ALA A 338 5.35 15.06 -24.59
CA ALA A 338 6.37 15.94 -25.18
C ALA A 338 6.47 17.32 -24.49
N ASP A 339 5.36 17.81 -23.94
CA ASP A 339 5.27 19.11 -23.27
C ASP A 339 5.51 19.05 -21.75
N ALA A 340 5.92 17.90 -21.21
CA ALA A 340 6.33 17.79 -19.82
C ALA A 340 7.61 18.61 -19.57
N LEU A 341 7.58 19.43 -18.53
CA LEU A 341 8.73 20.21 -18.05
C LEU A 341 9.82 19.29 -17.50
N THR A 342 9.42 18.21 -16.82
CA THR A 342 10.29 17.17 -16.29
C THR A 342 9.46 15.95 -15.95
N SER A 343 10.10 14.78 -15.97
CA SER A 343 9.42 13.50 -15.88
C SER A 343 10.25 12.49 -15.10
N MET A 344 9.57 11.55 -14.45
CA MET A 344 10.14 10.33 -13.91
C MET A 344 9.22 9.16 -14.23
N TRP A 345 9.76 8.10 -14.85
CA TRP A 345 8.97 6.97 -15.31
C TRP A 345 9.46 5.65 -14.75
N GLY A 346 8.56 4.68 -14.68
CA GLY A 346 8.88 3.32 -14.26
C GLY A 346 9.30 3.23 -12.79
N ILE A 347 8.76 4.12 -11.93
CA ILE A 347 8.99 4.06 -10.49
C ILE A 347 8.28 2.82 -9.96
N ARG A 348 9.05 1.82 -9.58
CA ARG A 348 8.52 0.51 -9.22
C ARG A 348 7.76 0.57 -7.89
N PRO A 349 6.87 -0.39 -7.61
CA PRO A 349 6.16 -0.43 -6.33
C PRO A 349 7.11 -0.46 -5.14
N ASN A 350 6.76 0.27 -4.07
CA ASN A 350 7.58 0.53 -2.88
C ASN A 350 8.90 1.28 -3.14
N GLN A 351 9.07 1.88 -4.32
CA GLN A 351 10.22 2.74 -4.60
C GLN A 351 9.85 4.22 -4.49
N THR A 352 10.89 5.05 -4.44
CA THR A 352 10.78 6.50 -4.41
C THR A 352 11.38 7.11 -5.67
N GLY A 353 10.78 8.18 -6.16
CA GLY A 353 11.32 9.02 -7.22
C GLY A 353 11.33 10.48 -6.78
N GLN A 354 12.09 11.32 -7.49
CA GLN A 354 12.14 12.75 -7.24
C GLN A 354 12.12 13.53 -8.55
N ILE A 355 11.26 14.54 -8.62
CA ILE A 355 11.28 15.59 -9.64
C ILE A 355 11.88 16.86 -9.02
N ARG A 356 12.81 17.51 -9.73
CA ARG A 356 13.33 18.84 -9.40
C ARG A 356 13.16 19.76 -10.61
N HIS A 357 12.47 20.87 -10.44
CA HIS A 357 12.24 21.84 -11.51
C HIS A 357 12.52 23.27 -11.05
N LEU A 358 13.51 23.91 -11.67
CA LEU A 358 13.82 25.31 -11.46
C LEU A 358 12.81 26.18 -12.21
N PHE A 359 12.22 27.17 -11.53
CA PHE A 359 11.34 28.16 -12.13
C PHE A 359 11.78 29.58 -11.78
N ALA A 360 11.69 30.50 -12.74
CA ALA A 360 12.23 31.85 -12.61
C ALA A 360 11.27 32.83 -11.91
N ARG A 361 9.97 32.51 -11.85
CA ARG A 361 8.93 33.31 -11.20
C ARG A 361 7.77 32.40 -10.80
N GLY A 362 7.09 32.76 -9.71
CA GLY A 362 5.92 32.04 -9.23
C GLY A 362 4.86 31.83 -10.32
N LYS A 363 4.36 30.61 -10.40
CA LYS A 363 3.33 30.19 -11.37
C LYS A 363 2.64 28.92 -10.89
N VAL A 364 1.59 28.52 -11.61
CA VAL A 364 0.89 27.25 -11.39
C VAL A 364 1.52 26.14 -12.24
N PHE A 365 1.59 24.94 -11.68
CA PHE A 365 2.03 23.72 -12.34
C PHE A 365 0.93 22.64 -12.26
N LYS A 366 1.01 21.64 -13.13
CA LYS A 366 0.25 20.39 -13.02
C LYS A 366 1.21 19.24 -12.81
N PHE A 367 1.03 18.49 -11.74
CA PHE A 367 1.72 17.24 -11.48
C PHE A 367 0.78 16.08 -11.82
N GLY A 368 1.09 15.37 -12.90
CA GLY A 368 0.33 14.21 -13.35
C GLY A 368 0.96 12.92 -12.84
N ALA A 369 0.15 12.04 -12.26
CA ALA A 369 0.50 10.68 -11.90
C ALA A 369 -0.30 9.69 -12.75
N THR A 370 0.38 8.77 -13.43
CA THR A 370 -0.23 7.73 -14.28
C THR A 370 0.48 6.41 -14.07
N GLY A 371 -0.15 5.29 -14.39
CA GLY A 371 0.54 3.99 -14.38
C GLY A 371 1.46 3.83 -15.59
N ASP A 372 2.42 2.91 -15.48
CA ASP A 372 3.34 2.60 -16.56
C ASP A 372 2.61 2.19 -17.85
N TRP A 373 3.06 2.70 -19.00
CA TRP A 373 2.46 2.45 -20.34
C TRP A 373 2.44 0.98 -20.74
N TYR A 374 3.28 0.15 -20.13
CA TYR A 374 3.31 -1.30 -20.33
C TYR A 374 2.42 -2.08 -19.33
N GLY A 375 1.82 -1.39 -18.36
CA GLY A 375 0.92 -1.99 -17.39
C GLY A 375 -0.38 -2.46 -18.03
N GLU A 376 -1.00 -3.49 -17.45
CA GLU A 376 -2.34 -3.90 -17.85
C GLU A 376 -3.32 -2.77 -17.55
N LYS A 377 -4.09 -2.35 -18.57
CA LYS A 377 -5.05 -1.25 -18.47
C LYS A 377 -5.97 -1.45 -17.27
N GLY A 378 -6.12 -0.41 -16.46
CA GLY A 378 -6.99 -0.41 -15.28
C GLY A 378 -6.32 -0.88 -14.00
N GLN A 379 -5.08 -1.41 -14.03
CA GLN A 379 -4.33 -1.67 -12.80
C GLN A 379 -4.06 -0.36 -12.06
N THR A 380 -4.27 -0.34 -10.74
CA THR A 380 -4.10 0.85 -9.90
C THR A 380 -3.02 0.64 -8.85
N ASN A 381 -2.38 1.74 -8.46
CA ASN A 381 -1.49 1.78 -7.29
C ASN A 381 -1.59 3.15 -6.62
N ALA A 382 -1.21 3.22 -5.35
CA ALA A 382 -1.16 4.45 -4.59
C ALA A 382 0.13 5.22 -4.88
N PHE A 383 0.12 6.52 -4.64
CA PHE A 383 1.33 7.30 -4.45
C PHE A 383 1.16 8.28 -3.30
N HIS A 384 2.24 8.49 -2.57
CA HIS A 384 2.40 9.59 -1.62
C HIS A 384 3.41 10.58 -2.21
N ALA A 385 3.04 11.85 -2.30
CA ALA A 385 3.91 12.90 -2.80
C ALA A 385 4.11 13.98 -1.73
N LYS A 386 5.36 14.33 -1.46
CA LYS A 386 5.72 15.54 -0.73
C LYS A 386 6.17 16.59 -1.75
N ILE A 387 5.40 17.65 -1.84
CA ILE A 387 5.64 18.78 -2.75
C ILE A 387 6.22 19.91 -1.91
N SER A 388 7.31 20.53 -2.38
CA SER A 388 7.96 21.63 -1.67
C SER A 388 8.68 22.60 -2.61
N VAL A 389 8.92 23.82 -2.14
CA VAL A 389 9.72 24.82 -2.86
C VAL A 389 10.96 25.20 -2.03
N GLU A 390 12.13 25.16 -2.66
CA GLU A 390 13.36 25.82 -2.18
C GLU A 390 13.45 27.20 -2.86
N GLU A 391 13.41 28.28 -2.08
CA GLU A 391 13.59 29.64 -2.60
C GLU A 391 15.04 29.86 -3.11
N ASN A 392 15.19 30.69 -4.13
CA ASN A 392 16.48 31.02 -4.76
C ASN A 392 17.36 31.97 -3.92
#